data_AF-A0A9D1MF59-F1
#
_entry.id   AF-A0A9D1MF59-F1
#
_cell.length_a   1.000
_cell.length_b   1.000
_cell.length_c   1.000
_cell.angle_alpha   90.00
_cell.angle_beta   90.00
_cell.angle_gamma   90.00
#
_symmetry.space_group_name_H-M   'P 1'
#
loop_
_entity.id
_entity.type
_entity.pdbx_description
1 polymer ?
#
loop_
_entity_poly.entity_id
_entity_poly.type
_entity_poly.pdbx_seq_one_letter_code
_entity_poly.pdbx_strand_id
1 'polypeptide(L)'
;MMLKTVIPGFYKVKKGQTVKDVAAAFSLPESALVGCNGLRRELYEGQILRVPALRGNLYTVCAGDTKTLLSGSDENFERKNMTGLLYPGMKVLL
;
A
#
# COMPACT_ATOMS: atom_id res chain seq x y z
N MET A 1 4.23 15.98 -23.24
CA MET A 1 3.60 16.40 -21.97
C MET A 1 3.78 15.27 -20.97
N MET A 2 4.45 15.52 -19.84
CA MET A 2 4.75 14.49 -18.83
C MET A 2 3.71 14.60 -17.71
N LEU A 3 2.90 13.54 -17.52
CA LEU A 3 1.94 13.49 -16.42
C LEU A 3 2.70 13.21 -15.12
N LYS A 4 2.59 14.13 -14.16
CA LYS A 4 3.16 13.96 -12.82
C LYS A 4 2.06 13.52 -11.88
N THR A 5 2.11 12.27 -11.43
CA THR A 5 1.20 11.79 -10.40
C THR A 5 1.50 12.52 -9.10
N VAL A 6 0.60 13.40 -8.67
CA VAL A 6 0.67 14.04 -7.35
C VAL A 6 -0.06 13.14 -6.37
N ILE A 7 0.69 12.51 -5.46
CA ILE A 7 0.10 11.78 -4.35
C ILE A 7 -0.26 12.82 -3.27
N PRO A 8 -1.54 13.01 -2.94
CA PRO A 8 -1.93 13.94 -1.89
C PRO A 8 -1.42 13.44 -0.53
N GLY A 9 -1.16 14.32 0.42
CA GLY A 9 -0.77 13.90 1.78
C GLY A 9 -1.93 13.31 2.59
N PHE A 10 -3.16 13.69 2.26
CA PHE A 10 -4.38 13.25 2.94
C PHE A 10 -5.50 12.96 1.94
N TYR A 11 -6.39 12.04 2.31
CA TYR A 11 -7.55 11.66 1.53
C TYR A 11 -8.79 11.49 2.42
N LYS A 12 -9.93 12.01 1.98
CA LYS A 12 -11.22 11.78 2.64
C LYS A 12 -11.94 10.60 1.99
N VAL A 13 -12.17 9.56 2.76
CA VAL A 13 -12.86 8.33 2.33
C VAL A 13 -14.28 8.67 1.87
N LYS A 14 -14.65 8.15 0.69
CA LYS A 14 -16.00 8.26 0.14
C LYS A 14 -16.86 7.06 0.57
N LYS A 15 -18.18 7.24 0.51
CA LYS A 15 -19.15 6.20 0.86
C LYS A 15 -18.83 4.86 0.17
N GLY A 16 -18.75 3.80 0.96
CA GLY A 16 -18.57 2.43 0.47
C GLY A 16 -17.15 2.04 0.03
N GLN A 17 -16.16 2.94 0.14
CA GLN A 17 -14.78 2.59 -0.20
C GLN A 17 -14.13 1.70 0.86
N THR A 18 -13.39 0.69 0.38
CA THR A 18 -12.53 -0.17 1.19
C THR A 18 -11.08 0.31 1.16
N VAL A 19 -10.24 -0.25 2.04
CA VAL A 19 -8.77 -0.03 2.01
C VAL A 19 -8.19 -0.37 0.63
N LYS A 20 -8.66 -1.46 0.01
CA LYS A 20 -8.23 -1.91 -1.31
C LYS A 20 -8.53 -0.87 -2.39
N ASP A 21 -9.71 -0.26 -2.36
CA ASP A 21 -10.12 0.76 -3.34
C ASP A 21 -9.26 2.02 -3.22
N VAL A 22 -9.03 2.48 -1.99
CA VAL A 22 -8.22 3.69 -1.74
C VAL A 22 -6.74 3.43 -2.06
N ALA A 23 -6.18 2.29 -1.65
CA ALA A 23 -4.80 1.94 -1.95
C ALA A 23 -4.56 1.82 -3.46
N ALA A 24 -5.50 1.21 -4.20
CA ALA A 24 -5.43 1.13 -5.65
C ALA A 24 -5.43 2.51 -6.33
N ALA A 25 -6.26 3.45 -5.85
CA ALA A 25 -6.32 4.81 -6.40
C ALA A 25 -4.97 5.57 -6.30
N PHE A 26 -4.12 5.20 -5.34
CA PHE A 26 -2.81 5.81 -5.11
C PHE A 26 -1.62 4.91 -5.47
N SER A 27 -1.87 3.75 -6.10
CA SER A 27 -0.82 2.76 -6.41
C SER A 27 0.02 2.35 -5.20
N LEU A 28 -0.63 2.19 -4.05
CA LEU A 28 -0.01 1.75 -2.80
C LEU A 28 -0.42 0.31 -2.47
N PRO A 29 0.41 -0.44 -1.72
CA PRO A 29 -0.04 -1.67 -1.10
C PRO A 29 -1.00 -1.36 0.06
N GLU A 30 -1.97 -2.25 0.29
CA GLU A 30 -2.96 -2.08 1.37
C GLU A 30 -2.29 -1.98 2.74
N SER A 31 -1.20 -2.74 2.94
CA SER A 31 -0.42 -2.74 4.19
C SER A 31 0.17 -1.37 4.53
N ALA A 32 0.63 -0.61 3.53
CA ALA A 32 1.16 0.74 3.75
C ALA A 32 0.06 1.71 4.22
N LEU A 33 -1.14 1.61 3.64
CA LEU A 33 -2.26 2.46 4.03
C LEU A 33 -2.74 2.11 5.44
N VAL A 34 -2.84 0.82 5.76
CA VAL A 34 -3.20 0.31 7.10
C VAL A 34 -2.19 0.71 8.15
N GLY A 35 -0.90 0.43 7.91
CA GLY A 35 0.18 0.71 8.85
C GLY A 35 0.34 2.20 9.13
N CYS A 36 0.35 3.04 8.08
CA CYS A 36 0.51 4.48 8.23
C CYS A 36 -0.63 5.16 9.01
N ASN A 37 -1.83 4.58 8.98
CA ASN A 37 -3.01 5.12 9.65
C ASN A 37 -3.41 4.34 10.92
N GLY A 38 -2.67 3.29 11.29
CA GLY A 38 -2.99 2.44 12.44
C GLY A 38 -4.39 1.81 12.37
N LEU A 39 -4.85 1.46 11.15
CA LEU A 39 -6.21 0.97 10.96
C LEU A 39 -6.39 -0.40 11.62
N ARG A 40 -7.41 -0.52 12.47
CA ARG A 40 -7.80 -1.77 13.13
C ARG A 40 -9.20 -2.27 12.73
N ARG A 41 -9.91 -1.46 11.96
CA ARG A 41 -11.29 -1.67 11.52
C ARG A 41 -11.41 -1.21 10.07
N GLU A 42 -12.51 -1.59 9.44
CA GLU A 42 -12.85 -1.13 8.09
C GLU A 42 -12.98 0.40 8.04
N LEU A 43 -12.84 0.93 6.82
CA LEU A 43 -12.99 2.36 6.57
C LEU A 43 -14.45 2.78 6.70
N TYR A 44 -14.67 4.00 7.17
CA TYR A 44 -16.00 4.62 7.19
C TYR A 44 -16.04 5.90 6.35
N GLU A 45 -17.23 6.24 5.89
CA GLU A 45 -17.44 7.44 5.09
C GLU A 45 -16.97 8.71 5.84
N GLY A 46 -16.22 9.55 5.14
CA GLY A 46 -15.71 10.81 5.69
C GLY A 46 -14.46 10.68 6.55
N GLN A 47 -13.95 9.47 6.80
CA GLN A 47 -12.67 9.26 7.47
C GLN A 47 -11.54 9.94 6.70
N ILE A 48 -10.62 10.61 7.41
CA ILE A 48 -9.42 11.21 6.83
C ILE A 48 -8.25 10.26 7.00
N LEU A 49 -7.64 9.86 5.89
CA LEU A 49 -6.45 9.01 5.86
C LEU A 49 -5.23 9.83 5.46
N ARG A 50 -4.11 9.59 6.14
CA ARG A 50 -2.78 9.92 5.64
C ARG A 50 -2.45 9.00 4.48
N VAL A 51 -2.01 9.57 3.37
CA VAL A 51 -1.55 8.80 2.21
C VAL A 51 -0.03 8.93 2.15
N PRO A 52 0.72 7.86 2.44
CA PRO A 52 2.17 7.95 2.50
C PRO A 52 2.75 8.15 1.10
N ALA A 53 3.73 9.04 0.98
CA ALA A 53 4.41 9.33 -0.28
C ALA A 53 5.49 8.28 -0.60
N LEU A 54 5.09 7.00 -0.64
CA LEU A 54 6.00 5.91 -1.01
C LEU A 54 6.28 5.93 -2.52
N ARG A 55 7.39 5.30 -2.89
CA ARG A 55 7.86 5.16 -4.28
C ARG A 55 8.27 3.71 -4.48
N GLY A 56 7.94 3.17 -5.62
CA GLY A 56 8.23 1.78 -5.99
C GLY A 56 7.25 1.30 -7.04
N ASN A 57 7.61 0.23 -7.73
CA ASN A 57 6.69 -0.44 -8.64
C ASN A 57 5.75 -1.32 -7.82
N LEU A 58 4.45 -1.13 -8.00
CA LEU A 58 3.46 -1.97 -7.35
C LEU A 58 3.41 -3.32 -8.08
N TYR A 59 3.63 -4.38 -7.33
CA TYR A 59 3.70 -5.75 -7.81
C TYR A 59 2.69 -6.62 -7.07
N THR A 60 2.11 -7.59 -7.77
CA THR A 60 1.22 -8.59 -7.18
C THR A 60 2.00 -9.88 -6.97
N VAL A 61 2.11 -10.30 -5.72
CA VAL A 61 2.89 -11.45 -5.30
C VAL A 61 2.34 -12.74 -5.94
N CYS A 62 3.24 -13.51 -6.52
CA CYS A 62 2.98 -14.85 -7.06
C CYS A 62 3.37 -15.93 -6.05
N ALA A 63 2.86 -17.15 -6.26
CA ALA A 63 3.31 -18.30 -5.50
C ALA A 63 4.79 -18.57 -5.77
N GLY A 64 5.57 -18.78 -4.70
CA GLY A 64 7.02 -18.99 -4.77
C GLY A 64 7.88 -17.73 -4.61
N ASP A 65 7.26 -16.55 -4.59
CA ASP A 65 7.98 -15.32 -4.27
C ASP A 65 8.52 -15.34 -2.84
N THR A 66 9.69 -14.73 -2.66
CA THR A 66 10.31 -14.52 -1.37
C THR A 66 10.60 -13.04 -1.16
N LYS A 67 10.65 -12.59 0.09
CA LYS A 67 11.00 -11.20 0.44
C LYS A 67 12.37 -10.82 -0.14
N THR A 68 13.33 -11.74 -0.09
CA THR A 68 14.67 -11.57 -0.68
C THR A 68 14.62 -11.40 -2.20
N LEU A 69 13.80 -12.19 -2.91
CA LEU A 69 13.63 -12.04 -4.36
C LEU A 69 13.05 -10.67 -4.73
N LEU A 70 12.04 -10.21 -3.98
CA LEU A 70 11.30 -8.98 -4.28
C LEU A 70 11.99 -7.71 -3.79
N SER A 71 12.83 -7.78 -2.75
CA SER A 71 13.37 -6.59 -2.08
C SER A 71 14.84 -6.73 -1.62
N GLY A 72 15.52 -7.82 -1.97
CA GLY A 72 16.93 -8.08 -1.63
C GLY A 72 17.17 -8.53 -0.20
N SER A 73 16.26 -8.26 0.74
CA SER A 73 16.27 -8.78 2.11
C SER A 73 14.89 -8.65 2.77
N ASP A 74 14.67 -9.39 3.86
CA ASP A 74 13.48 -9.27 4.71
C ASP A 74 13.32 -7.86 5.29
N GLU A 75 14.40 -7.27 5.79
CA GLU A 75 14.38 -5.91 6.35
C GLU A 75 14.00 -4.86 5.30
N ASN A 76 14.53 -4.98 4.08
CA ASN A 76 14.14 -4.08 2.99
C ASN A 76 12.68 -4.26 2.57
N PHE A 77 12.20 -5.50 2.54
CA PHE A 77 10.80 -5.78 2.27
C PHE A 77 9.90 -5.11 3.31
N GLU A 78 10.19 -5.32 4.60
CA GLU A 78 9.42 -4.78 5.72
C GLU A 78 9.42 -3.26 5.75
N ARG A 79 10.59 -2.65 5.53
CA ARG A 79 10.73 -1.19 5.45
C ARG A 79 9.93 -0.59 4.29
N LYS A 80 9.92 -1.24 3.12
CA LYS A 80 9.18 -0.77 1.94
C LYS A 80 7.67 -0.97 2.07
N ASN A 81 7.25 -2.10 2.63
CA ASN A 81 5.86 -2.57 2.59
C ASN A 81 5.10 -2.41 3.90
N MET A 82 5.77 -2.01 4.99
CA MET A 82 5.20 -1.84 6.32
C MET A 82 4.55 -3.12 6.87
N THR A 83 5.07 -4.28 6.50
CA THR A 83 4.61 -5.59 6.97
C THR A 83 5.67 -6.66 6.73
N GLY A 84 5.75 -7.63 7.64
CA GLY A 84 6.56 -8.84 7.49
C GLY A 84 5.80 -10.02 6.86
N LEU A 85 4.52 -9.84 6.55
CA LEU A 85 3.71 -10.87 5.89
C LEU A 85 3.94 -10.84 4.37
N LEU A 86 4.02 -12.01 3.77
CA LEU A 86 4.08 -12.20 2.32
C LEU A 86 3.21 -13.39 1.95
N TYR A 87 2.27 -13.20 1.02
CA TYR A 87 1.38 -14.25 0.54
C TYR A 87 0.94 -13.98 -0.91
N PRO A 88 0.58 -15.01 -1.69
CA PRO A 88 0.13 -14.84 -3.07
C PRO A 88 -1.09 -13.93 -3.19
N GLY A 89 -1.10 -13.07 -4.21
CA GLY A 89 -2.15 -12.08 -4.48
C GLY A 89 -2.01 -10.77 -3.69
N MET A 90 -1.08 -10.69 -2.74
CA MET A 90 -0.79 -9.45 -2.02
C MET A 90 -0.14 -8.41 -2.94
N LYS A 91 -0.49 -7.13 -2.78
CA LYS A 91 0.23 -6.04 -3.43
C LYS A 91 1.40 -5.58 -2.58
N VAL A 92 2.57 -5.39 -3.20
CA VAL A 92 3.81 -4.95 -2.56
C VAL A 92 4.56 -3.97 -3.45
N LEU A 93 5.42 -3.15 -2.87
CA LEU A 93 6.38 -2.29 -3.55
C LEU A 93 7.70 -3.06 -3.73
N LEU A 94 8.18 -3.08 -4.97
CA LEU A 94 9.53 -3.52 -5.35
C LEU A 94 10.55 -2.40 -5.17
#